data_AF-A0A379AFF0-F1
#
_entry.id   AF-A0A379AFF0-F1
#
_cell.length_a   1.000
_cell.length_b   1.000
_cell.length_c   1.000
_cell.angle_alpha   90.00
_cell.angle_beta   90.00
_cell.angle_gamma   90.00
#
_symmetry.space_group_name_H-M   'P 1'
#
loop_
_entity.id
_entity.type
_entity.pdbx_description
1 polymer ?
#
loop_
_entity_poly.entity_id
_entity_poly.type
_entity_poly.pdbx_seq_one_letter_code
_entity_poly.pdbx_strand_id
1 'polypeptide(L)' 'MSIKRRHCGVNCINPGGTRTKMRASAFPQEDANKLKTPADLMPLYLYLMGDDSRRKTGISFDAQPGRKPGAAE' A
#
# COMPACT_ATOMS: atom_id res chain seq x y z
N MET A 1 3.59 20.40 16.99
CA MET A 1 4.28 19.11 17.24
C MET A 1 5.51 19.04 16.33
N SER A 2 6.73 19.28 16.85
CA SER A 2 7.96 19.20 16.04
C SER A 2 8.62 17.84 16.28
N ILE A 3 8.65 16.98 15.25
CA ILE A 3 9.35 15.71 15.31
C ILE A 3 10.86 16.01 15.23
N LYS A 4 11.55 15.97 16.39
CA LYS A 4 13.01 15.97 16.45
C LYS A 4 13.56 14.80 15.62
N ARG A 5 14.58 15.05 14.80
CA ARG A 5 15.30 14.04 14.00
C ARG A 5 15.75 12.87 14.89
N ARG A 6 15.00 11.77 14.84
CA ARG A 6 15.39 10.46 15.37
C ARG A 6 15.46 9.49 14.19
N HIS A 7 16.28 8.45 14.33
CA HIS A 7 16.57 7.41 13.33
C HIS A 7 15.35 6.51 12.94
N CYS A 8 14.13 7.03 12.98
CA CYS A 8 12.91 6.30 12.64
C CYS A 8 12.38 6.77 11.28
N GLY A 9 12.31 5.85 10.32
CA GLY A 9 11.66 6.09 9.03
C GLY A 9 10.15 6.09 9.20
N VAL A 10 9.47 7.14 8.72
CA VAL A 10 8.00 7.23 8.76
C VAL A 10 7.52 7.34 7.32
N ASN A 11 6.76 6.37 6.86
CA ASN A 11 6.24 6.31 5.49
C ASN A 11 4.78 5.83 5.51
N CYS A 12 4.04 6.15 4.45
CA CYS A 12 2.68 5.66 4.24
C CYS A 12 2.67 4.63 3.10
N ILE A 13 1.81 3.62 3.21
CA ILE A 13 1.55 2.66 2.13
C ILE A 13 0.09 2.80 1.73
N ASN A 14 -0.14 3.09 0.47
CA ASN A 14 -1.43 2.93 -0.17
C ASN A 14 -1.46 1.54 -0.86
N PRO A 15 -2.21 0.55 -0.33
CA PRO A 15 -2.25 -0.77 -0.92
C PRO A 15 -3.03 -0.81 -2.25
N GLY A 16 -3.82 0.22 -2.57
CA GLY A 16 -4.76 0.20 -3.68
C GLY A 16 -5.91 -0.79 -3.47
N GLY A 17 -6.69 -1.05 -4.53
CA GLY A 17 -7.75 -2.04 -4.49
C GLY A 17 -7.18 -3.44 -4.26
N THR A 18 -7.40 -3.97 -3.06
CA THR A 18 -6.83 -5.24 -2.61
C THR A 18 -7.96 -6.18 -2.24
N ARG A 19 -7.86 -7.46 -2.64
CA ARG A 19 -8.87 -8.49 -2.40
C ARG A 19 -9.02 -8.79 -0.90
N THR A 20 -9.89 -8.03 -0.24
CA THR A 20 -10.12 -8.05 1.20
C THR A 20 -11.61 -7.87 1.48
N LYS A 21 -12.07 -8.27 2.67
CA LYS A 21 -13.47 -8.07 3.09
C LYS A 21 -13.85 -6.58 3.09
N MET A 22 -12.96 -5.71 3.56
CA MET A 22 -13.17 -4.26 3.56
C MET A 22 -13.42 -3.71 2.15
N ARG A 23 -12.66 -4.19 1.14
CA ARG A 23 -12.85 -3.78 -0.25
C ARG A 23 -14.17 -4.30 -0.83
N ALA A 24 -14.49 -5.57 -0.56
CA ALA A 24 -15.75 -6.17 -0.99
C ALA A 24 -16.97 -5.43 -0.41
N SER A 25 -16.89 -4.96 0.84
CA SER A 25 -17.94 -4.13 1.44
C SER A 25 -18.05 -2.74 0.79
N ALA A 26 -16.92 -2.14 0.37
CA ALA A 26 -16.91 -0.83 -0.27
C ALA A 26 -17.37 -0.86 -1.74
N PHE A 27 -17.10 -1.96 -2.46
CA PHE A 27 -17.50 -2.16 -3.86
C PHE A 27 -18.15 -3.54 -4.04
N PRO A 28 -19.43 -3.73 -3.64
CA PRO A 28 -20.07 -5.05 -3.65
C PRO A 28 -20.22 -5.70 -5.03
N GLN A 29 -20.20 -4.89 -6.09
CA GLN A 29 -20.35 -5.34 -7.49
C GLN A 29 -19.01 -5.49 -8.22
N GLU A 30 -17.88 -5.22 -7.57
CA GLU A 30 -16.55 -5.37 -8.15
C GLU A 30 -16.15 -6.85 -8.18
N ASP A 31 -15.60 -7.32 -9.29
CA ASP A 31 -15.06 -8.67 -9.39
C ASP A 31 -13.74 -8.79 -8.60
N ALA A 32 -13.80 -9.56 -7.51
CA ALA A 32 -12.67 -9.79 -6.62
C ALA A 32 -11.46 -10.47 -7.31
N ASN A 33 -11.67 -11.18 -8.43
CA ASN A 33 -10.60 -11.85 -9.17
C ASN A 33 -9.75 -10.87 -9.98
N LYS A 34 -10.27 -9.68 -10.28
CA LYS A 34 -9.51 -8.59 -10.92
C LYS A 34 -8.60 -7.86 -9.94
N LEU A 35 -8.71 -8.14 -8.64
CA LEU A 35 -7.91 -7.53 -7.59
C LEU A 35 -6.71 -8.39 -7.21
N LYS A 36 -5.58 -7.72 -7.00
CA LYS A 36 -4.40 -8.32 -6.36
C LYS A 36 -4.74 -8.82 -4.96
N THR A 37 -4.13 -9.93 -4.57
CA THR A 37 -4.18 -10.44 -3.20
C THR A 37 -3.28 -9.61 -2.29
N PRO A 38 -3.47 -9.67 -0.96
CA PRO A 38 -2.51 -9.10 -0.02
C PRO A 38 -1.08 -9.67 -0.20
N ALA A 39 -0.95 -10.95 -0.54
CA ALA A 39 0.34 -11.59 -0.77
C ALA A 39 1.11 -10.94 -1.94
N ASP A 40 0.40 -10.57 -3.02
CA ASP A 40 0.99 -9.91 -4.19
C ASP A 40 1.56 -8.51 -3.88
N LEU A 41 1.13 -7.88 -2.79
CA LEU A 41 1.57 -6.54 -2.37
C LEU A 41 2.77 -6.56 -1.42
N MET A 42 3.11 -7.73 -0.86
CA MET A 42 4.15 -7.87 0.15
C MET A 42 5.54 -7.35 -0.22
N PRO A 43 6.00 -7.32 -1.49
CA PRO A 43 7.32 -6.78 -1.82
C PRO A 43 7.55 -5.36 -1.29
N LEU A 44 6.54 -4.48 -1.35
CA LEU A 44 6.67 -3.10 -0.84
C LEU A 44 6.70 -3.07 0.69
N TYR A 45 5.91 -3.91 1.35
CA TYR A 45 5.89 -4.00 2.81
C TYR A 45 7.26 -4.49 3.33
N LEU A 46 7.84 -5.50 2.69
CA LEU A 46 9.16 -6.01 3.04
C LEU A 46 10.27 -4.98 2.77
N TYR A 47 10.20 -4.28 1.63
CA TYR A 47 11.13 -3.20 1.31
C TYR A 47 11.19 -2.13 2.41
N LEU A 48 10.02 -1.67 2.88
CA LEU A 48 9.93 -0.62 3.90
C LEU A 48 10.35 -1.07 5.31
N MET A 49 10.43 -2.38 5.55
CA MET A 49 10.94 -2.95 6.79
C MET A 49 12.42 -3.35 6.70
N GLY A 50 12.97 -3.45 5.49
CA GLY A 50 14.37 -3.78 5.24
C GLY A 50 15.31 -2.57 5.25
N ASP A 51 16.62 -2.86 5.31
CA ASP A 51 17.68 -1.84 5.28
C ASP A 51 17.66 -0.97 4.02
N ASP A 52 17.13 -1.49 2.90
CA ASP A 52 17.08 -0.80 1.61
C ASP A 52 16.23 0.48 1.61
N SER A 53 15.30 0.60 2.58
CA SER A 53 14.44 1.77 2.74
C SER A 53 14.95 2.78 3.78
N ARG A 54 16.10 2.54 4.43
CA ARG A 54 16.60 3.37 5.55
C ARG A 54 16.76 4.86 5.25
N ARG A 55 17.00 5.21 3.98
CA ARG A 55 17.14 6.61 3.54
C ARG A 55 15.84 7.18 2.98
N LYS A 56 14.72 6.47 3.08
CA LYS A 56 13.39 6.87 2.62
C LYS A 56 12.51 7.19 3.83
N THR A 57 12.10 8.44 3.96
CA THR A 57 11.22 8.91 5.03
C THR A 57 10.34 10.06 4.53
N GLY A 58 9.13 10.17 5.06
CA GLY A 58 8.14 11.18 4.67
C GLY A 58 7.49 10.92 3.32
N ILE A 59 7.53 9.68 2.81
CA ILE A 59 7.03 9.33 1.48
C ILE A 59 5.76 8.48 1.60
N SER A 60 4.80 8.74 0.70
CA SER A 60 3.65 7.87 0.46
C SER A 60 3.95 6.96 -0.74
N PHE A 61 3.96 5.65 -0.52
CA PHE A 61 4.21 4.66 -1.55
C PHE A 61 2.91 4.00 -2.00
N ASP A 62 2.72 3.86 -3.31
CA ASP A 62 1.65 3.04 -3.86
C ASP A 62 2.14 1.61 -4.08
N ALA A 63 1.45 0.62 -3.50
CA ALA A 63 1.76 -0.79 -3.72
C ALA A 63 1.38 -1.27 -5.14
N GLN A 64 0.56 -0.49 -5.84
CA GLN A 64 0.05 -0.78 -7.18
C GLN A 64 0.21 0.44 -8.10
N PRO A 65 1.45 0.77 -8.51
CA PRO A 65 1.69 1.92 -9.38
C PRO A 65 0.94 1.77 -10.71
N GLY A 66 0.29 2.83 -11.18
CA GLY A 66 -0.47 2.84 -12.44
C GLY A 66 -1.86 2.19 -12.38
N ARG A 67 -2.29 1.66 -11.23
CA ARG A 67 -3.68 1.21 -11.05
C ARG A 67 -4.62 2.42 -11.12
N LYS A 68 -5.65 2.34 -11.97
CA LYS A 68 -6.70 3.36 -12.00
C LYS A 68 -7.44 3.43 -10.66
N PRO A 69 -7.75 4.64 -10.14
CA PRO A 69 -8.63 4.79 -8.98
C PRO A 69 -10.03 4.22 -9.25
N GLY A 70 -10.75 3.82 -8.19
CA GLY A 70 -12.11 3.28 -8.31
C GLY A 70 -12.18 1.75 -8.39
N ALA A 71 -13.34 1.25 -8.84
CA ALA A 71 -13.60 -0.17 -9.05
C ALA A 71 -12.72 -0.73 -10.19
N ALA A 72 -12.32 -1.98 -10.08
CA ALA A 72 -11.58 -2.70 -11.11
C ALA A 72 -12.54 -3.04 -12.26
N GLU A 73 -12.25 -2.48 -13.42
CA GLU A 73 -12.90 -2.81 -14.71
C GLU A 73 -12.31 -4.08 -15.32
#